data_AF-A0A0G2ASC8-F1
#
_entry.id   AF-A0A0G2ASC8-F1
#
_cell.length_a   1.000
_cell.length_b   1.000
_cell.length_c   1.000
_cell.angle_alpha   90.00
_cell.angle_beta   90.00
_cell.angle_gamma   90.00
#
_symmetry.space_group_name_H-M   'P 1'
#
loop_
_entity.id
_entity.type
_entity.pdbx_description
1 polymer ?
#
loop_
_entity_poly.entity_id
_entity_poly.type
_entity_poly.pdbx_seq_one_letter_code
_entity_poly.pdbx_strand_id
1 'polypeptide(L)'
;MKDRVRYTDHMKHHAFVIEAEAEKGIEVAQAWAREQLGMKIENSPDVVVLRYGLLSVEDSRRVSELAAGAPFVGETKVVIIAASRTYHEAQNALLKLFEEPPAGTYLFLIMPSLGGLLPTLRSRVQVLSKPVPRLRSGRQEIAGPTEQFLAASKEKRSAMIKRLTSGKDEEERRELREEAIAIINGTSFTRYSKGFDIIKKWHTIFLN
;
A
#
# COMPACT_ATOMS: atom_id res chain seq x y z
N MET A 1 -7.95 25.21 29.52
CA MET A 1 -8.19 25.49 28.09
C MET A 1 -7.13 24.76 27.30
N LYS A 2 -7.47 23.66 26.62
CA LYS A 2 -6.54 22.90 25.78
C LYS A 2 -6.74 23.36 24.35
N ASP A 3 -5.71 23.98 23.79
CA ASP A 3 -5.74 24.56 22.47
C ASP A 3 -5.92 23.50 21.38
N ARG A 4 -6.82 23.87 20.48
CA ARG A 4 -7.32 23.18 19.30
C ARG A 4 -6.15 22.80 18.38
N VAL A 5 -5.75 21.52 18.41
CA VAL A 5 -4.95 20.94 17.33
C VAL A 5 -5.74 21.10 16.04
N ARG A 6 -5.12 21.73 15.04
CA ARG A 6 -5.69 21.98 13.71
C ARG A 6 -6.00 20.65 13.00
N TYR A 7 -7.16 20.06 13.31
CA TYR A 7 -7.83 19.07 12.50
C TYR A 7 -8.74 19.84 11.55
N THR A 8 -8.42 19.92 10.26
CA THR A 8 -9.36 20.08 9.13
C THR A 8 -8.59 20.49 7.88
N ASP A 9 -8.25 19.53 7.03
CA ASP A 9 -8.14 19.78 5.59
C ASP A 9 -8.42 18.51 4.77
N HIS A 10 -8.16 17.32 5.35
CA HIS A 10 -8.43 16.04 4.68
C HIS A 10 -9.92 15.64 4.60
N MET A 11 -10.83 16.35 5.29
CA MET A 11 -12.28 16.05 5.28
C MET A 11 -13.02 16.61 4.06
N LYS A 12 -12.32 17.12 3.04
CA LYS A 12 -12.93 17.64 1.79
C LYS A 12 -12.87 16.66 0.62
N HIS A 13 -12.05 15.61 0.71
CA HIS A 13 -11.86 14.66 -0.39
C HIS A 13 -12.51 13.32 -0.05
N HIS A 14 -13.29 12.80 -0.98
CA HIS A 14 -13.98 11.51 -0.87
C HIS A 14 -13.38 10.45 -1.80
N ALA A 15 -12.51 10.86 -2.74
CA ALA A 15 -11.89 9.96 -3.71
C ALA A 15 -10.37 10.10 -3.67
N PHE A 16 -9.70 8.96 -3.55
CA PHE A 16 -8.26 8.88 -3.36
C PHE A 16 -7.62 7.90 -4.32
N VAL A 17 -6.35 8.14 -4.63
CA VAL A 17 -5.50 7.18 -5.35
C VAL A 17 -4.22 6.90 -4.56
N ILE A 18 -3.78 5.65 -4.55
CA ILE A 18 -2.58 5.17 -3.86
C ILE A 18 -1.68 4.45 -4.87
N GLU A 19 -0.44 4.91 -5.01
CA GLU A 19 0.58 4.23 -5.81
C GLU A 19 1.29 3.18 -4.97
N ALA A 20 0.85 1.92 -5.07
CA ALA A 20 1.40 0.79 -4.32
C ALA A 20 0.95 -0.54 -4.93
N GLU A 21 1.65 -1.61 -4.56
CA GLU A 21 1.13 -2.97 -4.73
C GLU A 21 -0.18 -3.17 -3.96
N ALA A 22 -1.03 -4.06 -4.47
CA ALA A 22 -2.43 -4.20 -4.03
C ALA A 22 -2.58 -4.31 -2.50
N GLU A 23 -1.95 -5.30 -1.87
CA GLU A 23 -2.10 -5.52 -0.43
C GLU A 23 -1.53 -4.36 0.38
N LYS A 24 -0.42 -3.76 -0.06
CA LYS A 24 0.16 -2.62 0.66
C LYS A 24 -0.74 -1.39 0.58
N GLY A 25 -1.33 -1.12 -0.58
CA GLY A 25 -2.27 -0.03 -0.74
C GLY A 25 -3.56 -0.26 0.06
N ILE A 26 -4.04 -1.50 0.15
CA ILE A 26 -5.23 -1.85 0.95
C ILE A 26 -4.97 -1.57 2.43
N GLU A 27 -3.82 -1.98 2.96
CA GLU A 27 -3.41 -1.64 4.33
C GLU A 27 -3.44 -0.12 4.58
N VAL A 28 -2.92 0.66 3.63
CA VAL A 28 -2.89 2.14 3.73
C VAL A 28 -4.30 2.72 3.72
N ALA A 29 -5.17 2.27 2.82
CA ALA A 29 -6.56 2.72 2.74
C ALA A 29 -7.34 2.36 4.02
N GLN A 30 -7.15 1.15 4.55
CA GLN A 30 -7.77 0.71 5.79
C GLN A 30 -7.23 1.47 7.02
N ALA A 31 -5.92 1.73 7.07
CA ALA A 31 -5.33 2.57 8.11
C ALA A 31 -5.90 3.99 8.07
N TRP A 32 -6.01 4.58 6.87
CA TRP A 32 -6.66 5.87 6.68
C TRP A 32 -8.10 5.85 7.18
N ALA A 33 -8.90 4.85 6.81
CA ALA A 33 -10.30 4.76 7.24
C ALA A 33 -10.42 4.62 8.76
N ARG A 34 -9.55 3.82 9.39
CA ARG A 34 -9.49 3.70 10.85
C ARG A 34 -9.15 5.02 11.53
N GLU A 35 -8.13 5.71 11.05
CA GLU A 35 -7.61 6.95 11.67
C GLU A 35 -8.50 8.17 11.43
N GLN A 36 -9.04 8.30 10.21
CA GLN A 36 -9.78 9.49 9.79
C GLN A 36 -11.29 9.36 10.02
N LEU A 37 -11.84 8.15 9.88
CA LEU A 37 -13.28 7.91 10.04
C LEU A 37 -13.62 7.20 11.36
N GLY A 38 -12.62 6.74 12.12
CA GLY A 38 -12.87 5.95 13.33
C GLY A 38 -13.50 4.59 13.06
N MET A 39 -13.48 4.12 11.80
CA MET A 39 -14.14 2.87 11.40
C MET A 39 -13.42 1.65 11.96
N LYS A 40 -14.19 0.69 12.47
CA LYS A 40 -13.71 -0.68 12.66
C LYS A 40 -13.60 -1.34 11.28
N ILE A 41 -12.42 -1.83 10.93
CA ILE A 41 -12.15 -2.41 9.61
C ILE A 41 -12.47 -3.91 9.58
N GLU A 42 -12.05 -4.63 10.61
CA GLU A 42 -12.17 -6.09 10.68
C GLU A 42 -13.64 -6.53 10.67
N ASN A 43 -13.99 -7.37 9.69
CA ASN A 43 -15.33 -7.92 9.47
C ASN A 43 -16.43 -6.85 9.29
N SER A 44 -16.08 -5.65 8.85
CA SER A 44 -17.05 -4.60 8.59
C SER A 44 -17.71 -4.80 7.22
N PRO A 45 -19.05 -4.92 7.14
CA PRO A 45 -19.76 -4.96 5.86
C PRO A 45 -19.70 -3.62 5.11
N ASP A 46 -19.28 -2.55 5.80
CA ASP A 46 -19.15 -1.19 5.25
C ASP A 46 -17.76 -0.90 4.68
N VAL A 47 -16.85 -1.88 4.71
CA VAL A 47 -15.53 -1.82 4.06
C VAL A 47 -15.49 -2.86 2.95
N VAL A 48 -15.70 -2.41 1.71
CA VAL A 48 -15.71 -3.26 0.52
C VAL A 48 -14.32 -3.22 -0.12
N VAL A 49 -13.68 -4.38 -0.26
CA VAL A 49 -12.37 -4.48 -0.91
C VAL A 49 -12.48 -5.36 -2.16
N LEU A 50 -12.14 -4.78 -3.31
CA LEU A 50 -12.20 -5.41 -4.62
C LEU A 50 -10.79 -5.48 -5.22
N ARG A 51 -10.44 -6.63 -5.79
CA ARG A 51 -9.11 -6.91 -6.33
C ARG A 51 -9.22 -7.36 -7.77
N TYR A 52 -8.45 -6.72 -8.65
CA TYR A 52 -8.45 -6.98 -10.08
C TYR A 52 -7.03 -7.06 -10.62
N GLY A 53 -6.73 -8.10 -11.41
CA GLY A 53 -5.51 -8.09 -12.23
C GLY A 53 -5.62 -7.09 -13.40
N LEU A 54 -6.84 -6.95 -13.93
CA LEU A 54 -7.19 -5.99 -14.97
C LEU A 54 -8.60 -5.48 -14.72
N LEU A 55 -8.75 -4.19 -14.45
CA LEU A 55 -10.05 -3.56 -14.21
C LEU A 55 -10.76 -3.26 -15.54
N SER A 56 -11.91 -3.89 -15.76
CA SER A 56 -12.77 -3.70 -16.92
C SER A 56 -13.90 -2.68 -16.69
N VAL A 57 -14.59 -2.32 -17.77
CA VAL A 57 -15.79 -1.47 -17.71
C VAL A 57 -16.88 -2.12 -16.86
N GLU A 58 -17.05 -3.44 -17.01
CA GLU A 58 -18.07 -4.18 -16.27
C GLU A 58 -17.74 -4.23 -14.77
N ASP A 59 -16.46 -4.40 -14.43
CA ASP A 59 -16.01 -4.28 -13.03
C ASP A 59 -16.30 -2.89 -12.46
N SER A 60 -16.11 -1.84 -13.26
CA SER A 60 -16.37 -0.45 -12.85
C SER A 60 -17.86 -0.17 -12.61
N ARG A 61 -18.75 -0.82 -13.38
CA ARG A 61 -20.19 -0.78 -13.12
C ARG A 61 -20.55 -1.49 -11.83
N ARG A 62 -20.01 -2.70 -11.61
CA ARG A 62 -20.17 -3.45 -10.37
C ARG A 62 -19.68 -2.67 -9.15
N VAL A 63 -18.53 -2.00 -9.25
CA VAL A 63 -18.03 -1.08 -8.21
C VAL A 63 -19.06 -0.01 -7.89
N SER A 64 -19.65 0.61 -8.91
CA SER A 64 -20.65 1.67 -8.74
C SER A 64 -21.92 1.16 -8.07
N GLU A 65 -22.37 -0.04 -8.42
CA GLU A 65 -23.53 -0.70 -7.77
C GLU A 65 -23.27 -0.98 -6.28
N LEU A 66 -22.09 -1.49 -5.95
CA LEU A 66 -21.70 -1.77 -4.55
C LEU A 66 -21.58 -0.48 -3.73
N ALA A 67 -21.07 0.59 -4.35
CA ALA A 67 -20.96 1.90 -3.74
C ALA A 67 -22.33 2.56 -3.53
N ALA A 68 -23.30 2.34 -4.43
CA ALA A 68 -24.62 2.97 -4.39
C ALA A 68 -25.47 2.57 -3.17
N GLY A 69 -25.25 1.38 -2.60
CA GLY A 69 -25.97 0.96 -1.39
C GLY A 69 -25.67 1.88 -0.20
N ALA A 70 -26.61 2.01 0.73
CA ALA A 70 -26.34 2.65 2.02
C ALA A 70 -25.31 1.83 2.83
N PRO A 71 -24.61 2.44 3.80
CA PRO A 71 -23.88 1.70 4.82
C PRO A 71 -24.87 0.87 5.69
N PHE A 72 -24.39 -0.26 6.21
CA PHE A 72 -25.13 -1.25 7.00
C PHE A 72 -25.13 -0.94 8.50
N VAL A 73 -24.02 -0.46 9.05
CA VAL A 73 -23.84 -0.32 10.51
C VAL A 73 -23.62 1.14 10.94
N GLY A 74 -23.12 2.00 10.04
CA GLY A 74 -22.81 3.40 10.35
C GLY A 74 -23.29 4.41 9.31
N GLU A 75 -22.66 5.59 9.28
CA GLU A 75 -22.94 6.66 8.31
C GLU A 75 -21.95 6.64 7.12
N THR A 76 -20.89 5.84 7.20
CA THR A 76 -19.79 5.85 6.24
C THR A 76 -19.55 4.49 5.62
N LYS A 77 -19.32 4.48 4.31
CA LYS A 77 -18.91 3.31 3.53
C LYS A 77 -17.55 3.57 2.89
N VAL A 78 -16.70 2.57 2.86
CA VAL A 78 -15.38 2.63 2.23
C VAL A 78 -15.32 1.58 1.13
N VAL A 79 -15.02 2.01 -0.10
CA VAL A 79 -14.82 1.11 -1.25
C VAL A 79 -13.36 1.22 -1.71
N ILE A 80 -12.65 0.10 -1.63
CA ILE A 80 -11.24 -0.01 -1.98
C ILE A 80 -11.12 -0.88 -3.23
N ILE A 81 -10.55 -0.31 -4.28
CA ILE A 81 -10.38 -0.93 -5.61
C ILE A 81 -8.88 -1.07 -5.84
N ALA A 82 -8.36 -2.29 -5.74
CA ALA A 82 -6.98 -2.60 -6.08
C ALA A 82 -6.91 -3.20 -7.49
N ALA A 83 -6.17 -2.54 -8.39
CA ALA A 83 -6.05 -2.97 -9.78
C ALA A 83 -4.59 -2.91 -10.26
N SER A 84 -4.04 -4.03 -10.75
CA SER A 84 -2.70 -4.04 -11.33
C SER A 84 -2.63 -3.27 -12.65
N ARG A 85 -3.71 -3.36 -13.46
CA ARG A 85 -3.89 -2.64 -14.72
C ARG A 85 -5.35 -2.23 -14.87
N THR A 86 -5.62 -1.25 -15.72
CA THR A 86 -6.97 -0.74 -15.98
C THR A 86 -7.15 -0.45 -17.46
N TYR A 87 -8.35 -0.71 -18.00
CA TYR A 87 -8.75 -0.18 -19.31
C TYR A 87 -9.12 1.30 -19.18
N HIS A 88 -8.94 2.07 -20.26
CA HIS A 88 -9.31 3.49 -20.28
C HIS A 88 -10.82 3.68 -20.06
N GLU A 89 -11.62 2.81 -20.69
CA GLU A 89 -13.07 2.80 -20.59
C GLU A 89 -13.54 2.50 -19.16
N ALA A 90 -12.79 1.66 -18.43
CA ALA A 90 -13.05 1.37 -17.02
C ALA A 90 -12.88 2.63 -16.15
N GLN A 91 -11.78 3.34 -16.34
CA GLN A 91 -11.53 4.61 -15.63
C GLN A 91 -12.59 5.67 -15.96
N ASN A 92 -13.03 5.76 -17.22
CA ASN A 92 -14.10 6.67 -17.63
C ASN A 92 -15.44 6.32 -16.98
N ALA A 93 -15.76 5.03 -16.85
CA ALA A 93 -16.98 4.59 -16.18
C ALA A 93 -17.00 4.95 -14.68
N LEU A 94 -15.84 5.06 -14.03
CA LEU A 94 -15.72 5.48 -12.63
C LEU A 94 -15.84 6.99 -12.41
N LEU A 95 -15.76 7.83 -13.46
CA LEU A 95 -15.67 9.29 -13.30
C LEU A 95 -16.81 9.88 -12.46
N LYS A 96 -18.06 9.49 -12.76
CA LYS A 96 -19.24 10.01 -12.04
C LYS A 96 -19.19 9.62 -10.56
N LEU A 97 -18.86 8.36 -10.27
CA LEU A 97 -18.76 7.87 -8.90
C LEU A 97 -17.66 8.59 -8.12
N PHE A 98 -16.52 8.88 -8.76
CA PHE A 98 -15.38 9.53 -8.13
C PHE A 98 -15.54 11.06 -8.00
N GLU A 99 -16.46 11.68 -8.75
CA GLU A 99 -16.77 13.11 -8.66
C GLU A 99 -17.84 13.41 -7.61
N GLU A 100 -18.87 12.57 -7.55
CA GLU A 100 -20.03 12.73 -6.67
C GLU A 100 -20.45 11.35 -6.11
N PRO A 101 -19.68 10.79 -5.16
CA PRO A 101 -20.05 9.53 -4.55
C PRO A 101 -21.31 9.69 -3.69
N PRO A 102 -22.03 8.59 -3.41
CA PRO A 102 -23.11 8.59 -2.42
C PRO A 102 -22.64 9.17 -1.08
N ALA A 103 -23.54 9.83 -0.36
CA ALA A 103 -23.22 10.48 0.92
C ALA A 103 -22.54 9.48 1.88
N GLY A 104 -21.46 9.93 2.53
CA GLY A 104 -20.67 9.10 3.43
C GLY A 104 -19.79 8.04 2.75
N THR A 105 -19.69 8.02 1.42
CA THR A 105 -18.85 7.05 0.70
C THR A 105 -17.47 7.60 0.41
N TYR A 106 -16.45 6.81 0.75
CA TYR A 106 -15.05 7.09 0.45
C TYR A 106 -14.48 6.03 -0.49
N LEU A 107 -13.78 6.48 -1.53
CA LEU A 107 -13.29 5.65 -2.63
C LEU A 107 -11.76 5.67 -2.65
N PHE A 108 -11.18 4.49 -2.85
CA PHE A 108 -9.73 4.32 -2.99
C PHE A 108 -9.44 3.52 -4.24
N LEU A 109 -8.65 4.09 -5.16
CA LEU A 109 -8.05 3.37 -6.27
C LEU A 109 -6.58 3.09 -5.97
N ILE A 110 -6.18 1.83 -5.96
CA ILE A 110 -4.80 1.41 -5.71
C ILE A 110 -4.24 0.84 -7.02
N MET A 111 -3.10 1.36 -7.44
CA MET A 111 -2.40 0.91 -8.66
C MET A 111 -0.88 0.86 -8.41
N PRO A 112 -0.15 -0.11 -8.96
CA PRO A 112 1.31 -0.17 -8.84
C PRO A 112 2.03 1.03 -9.46
N SER A 113 1.41 1.66 -10.47
CA SER A 113 1.88 2.90 -11.07
C SER A 113 0.73 3.79 -11.47
N LEU A 114 0.85 5.09 -11.20
CA LEU A 114 -0.12 6.10 -11.63
C LEU A 114 0.09 6.57 -13.08
N GLY A 115 1.12 6.07 -13.77
CA GLY A 115 1.40 6.43 -15.17
C GLY A 115 0.26 6.08 -16.13
N GLY A 116 -0.56 5.08 -15.79
CA GLY A 116 -1.75 4.68 -16.55
C GLY A 116 -3.04 5.39 -16.14
N LEU A 117 -3.01 6.30 -15.17
CA LEU A 117 -4.20 7.02 -14.70
C LEU A 117 -4.55 8.15 -15.67
N LEU A 118 -5.77 8.13 -16.19
CA LEU A 118 -6.26 9.14 -17.11
C LEU A 118 -6.29 10.53 -16.45
N PRO A 119 -5.93 11.60 -17.17
CA PRO A 119 -5.98 12.96 -16.65
C PRO A 119 -7.37 13.36 -16.10
N THR A 120 -8.44 12.84 -16.70
CA THR A 120 -9.85 13.07 -16.31
C THR A 120 -10.20 12.48 -14.95
N LEU A 121 -9.66 11.30 -14.62
CA LEU A 121 -9.83 10.67 -13.32
C LEU A 121 -8.85 11.28 -12.31
N ARG A 122 -7.62 11.56 -12.74
CA ARG A 122 -6.57 12.22 -11.93
C ARG A 122 -7.02 13.55 -11.34
N SER A 123 -7.82 14.34 -12.07
CA SER A 123 -8.32 15.62 -11.57
C SER A 123 -9.39 15.50 -10.48
N ARG A 124 -9.99 14.31 -10.30
CA ARG A 124 -11.06 14.03 -9.33
C ARG A 124 -10.56 13.31 -8.08
N VAL A 125 -9.31 12.85 -8.08
CA VAL A 125 -8.72 12.10 -6.96
C VAL A 125 -7.61 12.88 -6.28
N GLN A 126 -7.52 12.70 -4.97
CA GLN A 126 -6.33 13.10 -4.21
C GLN A 126 -5.35 11.94 -4.14
N VAL A 127 -4.09 12.18 -4.52
CA VAL A 127 -3.02 11.20 -4.29
C VAL A 127 -2.77 11.12 -2.79
N LEU A 128 -3.04 9.96 -2.20
CA LEU A 128 -2.64 9.66 -0.83
C LEU A 128 -1.19 9.18 -0.83
N SER A 129 -0.31 10.17 -0.87
CA SER A 129 1.14 10.00 -0.79
C SER A 129 1.64 9.88 0.65
N LYS A 130 0.76 9.68 1.64
CA LYS A 130 1.20 9.59 3.04
C LYS A 130 2.06 8.33 3.20
N PRO A 131 3.36 8.48 3.50
CA PRO A 131 4.13 7.35 4.00
C PRO A 131 3.39 6.86 5.24
N VAL A 132 3.33 5.53 5.37
CA VAL A 132 2.88 4.83 6.58
C VAL A 132 3.22 5.71 7.78
N PRO A 133 2.23 6.28 8.50
CA PRO A 133 2.50 6.93 9.77
C PRO A 133 3.35 5.96 10.53
N ARG A 134 4.52 6.40 11.01
CA ARG A 134 5.34 5.59 11.92
C ARG A 134 4.36 4.99 12.89
N LEU A 135 4.11 3.68 12.79
CA LEU A 135 3.32 2.98 13.77
C LEU A 135 4.06 3.29 15.06
N ARG A 136 3.45 4.13 15.88
CA ARG A 136 3.92 4.39 17.23
C ARG A 136 3.96 3.02 17.88
N SER A 137 5.16 2.48 17.96
CA SER A 137 5.61 1.52 18.97
C SER A 137 4.55 0.49 19.38
N GLY A 138 3.96 -0.19 18.40
CA GLY A 138 3.82 -1.62 18.56
C GLY A 138 5.20 -2.16 18.27
N ARG A 139 5.93 -2.54 19.31
CA ARG A 139 7.19 -3.27 19.24
C ARG A 139 6.90 -4.57 18.48
N GLN A 140 6.80 -4.54 17.16
CA GLN A 140 7.15 -5.72 16.39
C GLN A 140 8.64 -5.77 16.57
N GLU A 141 9.04 -6.66 17.47
CA GLU A 141 10.42 -7.03 17.69
C GLU A 141 11.08 -7.11 16.31
N ILE A 142 12.12 -6.31 16.11
CA ILE A 142 13.07 -6.51 15.02
C ILE A 142 13.87 -7.77 15.39
N ALA A 143 13.20 -8.87 15.68
CA ALA A 143 13.84 -10.08 16.13
C ALA A 143 14.42 -10.77 14.90
N GLY A 144 15.74 -10.73 14.79
CA GLY A 144 16.50 -11.67 13.97
C GLY A 144 17.48 -11.03 12.98
N PRO A 145 17.49 -11.41 11.70
CA PRO A 145 18.63 -11.22 10.80
C PRO A 145 19.06 -9.76 10.56
N THR A 146 18.11 -8.82 10.55
CA THR A 146 18.38 -7.40 10.24
C THR A 146 19.20 -6.70 11.32
N GLU A 147 18.86 -6.89 12.59
CA GLU A 147 19.58 -6.27 13.71
C GLU A 147 21.00 -6.86 13.82
N GLN A 148 21.13 -8.18 13.63
CA GLN A 148 22.42 -8.85 13.58
C GLN A 148 23.29 -8.36 12.42
N PHE A 149 22.70 -8.13 11.24
CA PHE A 149 23.40 -7.59 10.09
C PHE A 149 23.87 -6.14 10.32
N LEU A 150 23.03 -5.30 10.92
CA LEU A 150 23.38 -3.90 11.22
C LEU A 150 24.42 -3.77 12.33
N ALA A 151 24.36 -4.62 13.36
CA ALA A 151 25.32 -4.64 14.46
C ALA A 151 26.64 -5.37 14.13
N ALA A 152 26.70 -6.10 13.01
CA ALA A 152 27.87 -6.87 12.60
C ALA A 152 29.00 -6.00 12.00
N SER A 153 30.25 -6.41 12.26
CA SER A 153 31.42 -5.84 11.60
C SER A 153 31.34 -6.01 10.07
N LYS A 154 32.15 -5.24 9.33
CA LYS A 154 32.21 -5.29 7.86
C LYS A 154 32.53 -6.71 7.36
N GLU A 155 33.43 -7.40 8.04
CA GLU A 155 33.88 -8.77 7.75
C GLU A 155 32.73 -9.76 7.96
N LYS A 156 32.02 -9.62 9.08
CA LYS A 156 30.89 -10.50 9.43
C LYS A 156 29.69 -10.29 8.49
N ARG A 157 29.42 -9.05 8.08
CA ARG A 157 28.44 -8.75 7.02
C ARG A 157 28.83 -9.37 5.68
N SER A 158 30.11 -9.30 5.29
CA SER A 158 30.58 -9.91 4.05
C SER A 158 30.43 -11.44 4.06
N ALA A 159 30.66 -12.09 5.20
CA ALA A 159 30.46 -13.53 5.36
C ALA A 159 28.97 -13.92 5.29
N MET A 160 28.09 -13.14 5.92
CA MET A 160 26.64 -13.32 5.82
C MET A 160 26.16 -13.22 4.37
N ILE A 161 26.61 -12.21 3.63
CA ILE A 161 26.29 -12.04 2.20
C ILE A 161 26.70 -13.28 1.40
N LYS A 162 27.92 -13.78 1.62
CA LYS A 162 28.43 -14.96 0.91
C LYS A 162 27.56 -16.20 1.18
N ARG A 163 27.15 -16.40 2.43
CA ARG A 163 26.25 -17.51 2.84
C ARG A 163 24.89 -17.42 2.16
N LEU A 164 24.28 -16.24 2.15
CA LEU A 164 22.95 -16.01 1.55
C LEU A 164 22.93 -16.25 0.03
N THR A 165 24.10 -16.25 -0.61
CA THR A 165 24.26 -16.51 -2.05
C THR A 165 24.70 -17.93 -2.39
N SER A 166 24.94 -18.80 -1.40
CA SER A 166 25.64 -20.09 -1.60
C SER A 166 24.80 -21.36 -1.37
N GLY A 167 23.47 -21.29 -1.51
CA GLY A 167 22.59 -22.47 -1.34
C GLY A 167 22.91 -23.59 -2.33
N LYS A 168 22.94 -24.83 -1.85
CA LYS A 168 23.34 -26.02 -2.61
C LYS A 168 22.18 -26.77 -3.25
N ASP A 169 20.98 -26.63 -2.68
CA ASP A 169 19.73 -27.16 -3.21
C ASP A 169 18.62 -26.09 -3.22
N GLU A 170 17.47 -26.42 -3.81
CA GLU A 170 16.36 -25.47 -4.01
C GLU A 170 15.68 -25.05 -2.70
N GLU A 171 15.63 -25.93 -1.70
CA GLU A 171 15.03 -25.63 -0.39
C GLU A 171 15.93 -24.66 0.38
N GLU A 172 17.24 -24.93 0.42
CA GLU A 172 18.24 -24.05 1.03
C GLU A 172 18.31 -22.69 0.31
N ARG A 173 18.22 -22.66 -1.03
CA ARG A 173 18.16 -21.39 -1.78
C ARG A 173 16.91 -20.58 -1.46
N ARG A 174 15.77 -21.24 -1.22
CA ARG A 174 14.53 -20.56 -0.87
C ARG A 174 14.61 -19.93 0.52
N GLU A 175 15.11 -20.66 1.51
CA GLU A 175 15.29 -20.14 2.87
C GLU A 175 16.30 -18.99 2.91
N LEU A 176 17.43 -19.13 2.22
CA LEU A 176 18.45 -18.07 2.13
C LEU A 176 17.93 -16.83 1.41
N ARG A 177 17.04 -17.00 0.42
CA ARG A 177 16.36 -15.88 -0.27
C ARG A 177 15.38 -15.16 0.65
N GLU A 178 14.57 -15.89 1.41
CA GLU A 178 13.63 -15.30 2.38
C GLU A 178 14.38 -14.51 3.45
N GLU A 179 15.51 -15.03 3.95
CA GLU A 179 16.38 -14.32 4.90
C GLU A 179 17.03 -13.07 4.27
N ALA A 180 17.49 -13.15 3.02
CA ALA A 180 18.06 -12.00 2.31
C ALA A 180 17.02 -10.89 2.08
N ILE A 181 15.77 -11.25 1.73
CA ILE A 181 14.65 -10.32 1.58
C ILE A 181 14.33 -9.64 2.91
N ALA A 182 14.32 -10.39 4.02
CA ALA A 182 14.09 -9.84 5.36
C ALA A 182 15.15 -8.79 5.74
N ILE A 183 16.43 -9.06 5.46
CA ILE A 183 17.54 -8.13 5.70
C ILE A 183 17.41 -6.89 4.80
N ILE A 184 17.10 -7.06 3.51
CA ILE A 184 16.96 -5.93 2.55
C ILE A 184 15.79 -5.03 2.95
N ASN A 185 14.64 -5.60 3.28
CA ASN A 185 13.47 -4.83 3.71
C ASN A 185 13.73 -4.12 5.03
N GLY A 186 14.41 -4.78 5.97
CA GLY A 186 14.79 -4.19 7.25
C GLY A 186 15.86 -3.10 7.14
N THR A 187 16.82 -3.22 6.22
CA THR A 187 17.87 -2.21 6.01
C THR A 187 17.39 -1.03 5.16
N SER A 188 16.50 -1.25 4.19
CA SER A 188 15.94 -0.20 3.31
C SER A 188 15.14 0.85 4.10
N PHE A 189 14.61 0.48 5.27
CA PHE A 189 13.95 1.41 6.19
C PHE A 189 14.93 2.40 6.87
N THR A 190 16.21 2.05 7.02
CA THR A 190 17.19 2.86 7.77
C THR A 190 17.98 3.86 6.90
N ARG A 191 17.88 3.79 5.57
CA ARG A 191 18.81 4.48 4.65
C ARG A 191 18.15 5.46 3.69
N TYR A 192 17.28 6.33 4.19
CA TYR A 192 17.03 7.65 3.60
C TYR A 192 17.93 8.73 4.25
N SER A 193 19.22 8.44 4.35
CA SER A 193 20.25 9.48 4.37
C SER A 193 21.58 8.87 3.87
N LYS A 194 22.09 9.43 2.77
CA LYS A 194 23.40 9.18 2.15
C LYS A 194 23.63 7.80 1.49
N GLY A 195 23.51 7.81 0.16
CA GLY A 195 24.55 7.31 -0.77
C GLY A 195 24.55 5.83 -1.20
N PHE A 196 24.31 5.67 -2.51
CA PHE A 196 25.07 4.88 -3.52
C PHE A 196 24.93 3.33 -3.74
N ASP A 197 24.86 3.01 -5.05
CA ASP A 197 25.34 1.90 -5.92
C ASP A 197 25.40 0.41 -5.53
N ILE A 198 25.15 0.00 -4.28
CA ILE A 198 25.22 -1.44 -3.96
C ILE A 198 23.97 -2.19 -4.43
N ILE A 199 22.81 -1.53 -4.49
CA ILE A 199 21.49 -2.12 -4.74
C ILE A 199 21.34 -2.63 -6.19
N LYS A 200 21.96 -1.98 -7.17
CA LYS A 200 21.87 -2.40 -8.59
C LYS A 200 22.47 -3.79 -8.82
N LYS A 201 23.51 -4.16 -8.07
CA LYS A 201 24.15 -5.49 -8.20
C LYS A 201 23.29 -6.62 -7.62
N TRP A 202 22.44 -6.32 -6.63
CA TRP A 202 21.58 -7.29 -5.96
C TRP A 202 20.28 -7.55 -6.72
N HIS A 203 19.72 -6.51 -7.34
CA HIS A 203 18.52 -6.64 -8.18
C HIS A 203 18.74 -7.62 -9.34
N THR A 204 19.93 -7.62 -9.94
CA THR A 204 20.29 -8.52 -11.06
C THR A 204 20.53 -9.97 -10.64
N ILE A 205 20.87 -10.24 -9.37
CA ILE A 205 21.25 -11.59 -8.89
C ILE A 205 20.04 -12.36 -8.33
N PHE A 206 19.05 -11.66 -7.77
CA PHE A 206 17.94 -12.29 -7.05
C PHE A 206 16.57 -12.19 -7.76
N LEU A 207 16.43 -11.33 -8.78
CA LEU A 207 15.19 -11.13 -9.54
C LEU A 207 15.29 -11.55 -11.02
N ASN A 208 16.31 -12.35 -11.35
CA ASN A 208 16.37 -13.17 -12.57
C ASN A 208 16.47 -14.64 -12.19
#